data_AF-A0A7V3I3M2-F1
#
_entry.id   AF-A0A7V3I3M2-F1
#
_cell.length_a   1.000
_cell.length_b   1.000
_cell.length_c   1.000
_cell.angle_alpha   90.00
_cell.angle_beta   90.00
_cell.angle_gamma   90.00
#
_symmetry.space_group_name_H-M   'P 1'
#
loop_
_entity.id
_entity.type
_entity.pdbx_description
1 polymer ?
#
loop_
_entity_poly.entity_id
_entity_poly.type
_entity_poly.pdbx_seq_one_letter_code
_entity_poly.pdbx_strand_id
1 'polypeptide(L)'
;CGFGIWADYNSGKIGWHPDDLTKNWFSPAGLQASLNYALTAGDGYVWVYCERFSWFDGTAPKEFVEALRLAKERPGKPDIPKMEVPTAEEQPDYADDKWLAVLRQAQDAKDMTPLFDLPKTGWRFHTDPGRFGEKRGWHRPGFDDSGWRDIKIGRFWEQEGELYDGTAWYRLRLDLPKLDAKGRIYLAFGAADEIATVWVNGIKVGVHDQWEYGWNTPFAFDVTSALRPGATNVIAVRVFDFQGGGGLWKSIKLMTK
;
A
#
# COMPACT_ATOMS: atom_id res chain seq x y z
N CYS A 1 -2.39 18.69 -15.42
CA CYS A 1 -3.26 18.82 -14.23
C CYS A 1 -2.38 19.31 -13.11
N GLY A 2 -2.66 20.49 -12.54
CA GLY A 2 -1.80 21.03 -11.49
C GLY A 2 -1.98 20.27 -10.18
N PHE A 3 -0.87 19.90 -9.52
CA PHE A 3 -0.86 19.35 -8.18
C PHE A 3 -0.49 20.46 -7.19
N GLY A 4 -1.15 20.46 -6.02
CA GLY A 4 -0.81 21.35 -4.91
C GLY A 4 -0.43 20.52 -3.69
N ILE A 5 0.69 20.86 -3.05
CA ILE A 5 1.10 20.31 -1.76
C ILE A 5 1.06 21.42 -0.73
N TRP A 6 0.45 21.14 0.42
CA TRP A 6 0.43 22.04 1.55
C TRP A 6 1.49 21.61 2.57
N ALA A 7 2.61 22.33 2.61
CA ALA A 7 3.83 21.94 3.34
C ALA A 7 3.67 21.88 4.86
N ASP A 8 2.79 22.70 5.43
CA ASP A 8 2.45 22.75 6.85
C ASP A 8 0.97 22.40 7.09
N TYR A 9 0.46 21.47 6.26
CA TYR A 9 -0.89 20.94 6.39
C TYR A 9 -1.20 20.57 7.85
N ASN A 10 -2.39 20.93 8.30
CA ASN A 10 -2.88 20.59 9.65
C ASN A 10 -2.07 21.19 10.82
N SER A 11 -1.15 22.13 10.57
CA SER A 11 -0.40 22.83 11.64
C SER A 11 -1.30 23.56 12.65
N GLY A 12 -2.53 23.92 12.27
CA GLY A 12 -3.56 24.43 13.18
C GLY A 12 -4.00 23.44 14.26
N LYS A 13 -3.83 22.12 14.05
CA LYS A 13 -4.18 21.08 15.02
C LYS A 13 -2.98 20.47 15.73
N ILE A 14 -1.89 20.17 15.01
CA ILE A 14 -0.71 19.49 15.57
C ILE A 14 0.39 20.46 16.02
N GLY A 15 0.22 21.75 15.75
CA GLY A 15 1.23 22.78 15.99
C GLY A 15 2.19 22.95 14.81
N TRP A 16 2.94 24.05 14.85
CA TRP A 16 4.09 24.29 13.99
C TRP A 16 5.33 24.29 14.88
N HIS A 17 6.25 23.39 14.57
CA HIS A 17 7.44 23.11 15.38
C HIS A 17 8.69 23.52 14.58
N PRO A 18 9.07 24.80 14.59
CA PRO A 18 10.23 25.28 13.83
C PRO A 18 11.56 24.77 14.39
N ASP A 19 11.59 24.42 15.68
CA ASP A 19 12.79 23.92 16.37
C ASP A 19 12.95 22.40 16.29
N ASP A 20 11.90 21.69 15.87
CA ASP A 20 11.89 20.24 15.68
C ASP A 20 10.97 19.85 14.52
N LEU A 21 11.54 19.93 13.31
CA LEU A 21 10.81 19.80 12.06
C LEU A 21 10.19 18.40 11.87
N THR A 22 10.59 17.40 12.66
CA THR A 22 10.06 16.03 12.59
C THR A 22 8.66 15.89 13.17
N LYS A 23 8.23 16.85 13.99
CA LYS A 23 6.90 16.90 14.62
C LYS A 23 5.83 17.57 13.76
N ASN A 24 6.22 18.14 12.61
CA ASN A 24 5.30 18.73 11.65
C ASN A 24 4.69 17.63 10.76
N TRP A 25 3.54 17.93 10.13
CA TRP A 25 2.84 16.97 9.26
C TRP A 25 3.76 16.43 8.17
N PHE A 26 4.44 17.33 7.47
CA PHE A 26 5.59 16.95 6.66
C PHE A 26 6.87 17.19 7.45
N SER A 27 7.73 16.19 7.49
CA SER A 27 9.16 16.42 7.66
C SER A 27 9.74 17.00 6.36
N PRO A 28 10.93 17.64 6.38
CA PRO A 28 11.61 18.06 5.15
C PRO A 28 11.76 16.93 4.13
N ALA A 29 12.10 15.72 4.58
CA ALA A 29 12.21 14.54 3.74
C ALA A 29 10.85 14.09 3.16
N GLY A 30 9.79 14.09 3.97
CA GLY A 30 8.43 13.75 3.52
C GLY A 30 7.89 14.74 2.50
N LEU A 31 8.18 16.04 2.66
CA LEU A 31 7.83 17.05 1.67
C LEU A 31 8.59 16.84 0.36
N GLN A 32 9.90 16.58 0.43
CA GLN A 32 10.72 16.28 -0.74
C GLN A 32 10.17 15.06 -1.51
N ALA A 33 9.84 13.97 -0.81
CA ALA A 33 9.25 12.77 -1.41
C ALA A 33 7.95 13.06 -2.14
N SER A 34 7.05 13.80 -1.47
CA SER A 34 5.75 14.19 -2.02
C SER A 34 5.90 15.05 -3.27
N LEU A 35 6.85 16.00 -3.26
CA LEU A 35 7.16 16.84 -4.41
C LEU A 35 7.75 16.04 -5.57
N ASN A 36 8.66 15.11 -5.32
CA ASN A 36 9.20 14.23 -6.34
C ASN A 36 8.10 13.41 -7.02
N TYR A 37 7.19 12.85 -6.22
CA TYR A 37 6.07 12.09 -6.74
C TYR A 37 5.14 12.99 -7.58
N ALA A 38 4.76 14.15 -7.06
CA ALA A 38 3.89 15.09 -7.76
C ALA A 38 4.53 15.63 -9.07
N LEU A 39 5.84 15.91 -9.07
CA LEU A 39 6.61 16.32 -10.25
C LEU A 39 6.78 15.18 -11.28
N THR A 40 6.71 13.92 -10.83
CA THR A 40 6.79 12.72 -11.69
C THR A 40 5.44 12.35 -12.29
N ALA A 41 4.37 12.45 -11.49
CA ALA A 41 3.01 12.13 -11.91
C ALA A 41 2.33 13.27 -12.68
N GLY A 42 2.80 14.51 -12.50
CA GLY A 42 2.25 15.72 -13.11
C GLY A 42 2.95 16.17 -14.39
N ASP A 43 2.53 17.33 -14.87
CA ASP A 43 3.06 18.01 -16.07
C ASP A 43 4.36 18.80 -15.79
N GLY A 44 5.09 18.43 -14.72
CA GLY A 44 6.31 19.10 -14.29
C GLY A 44 6.09 20.33 -13.41
N TYR A 45 4.84 20.62 -13.02
CA TYR A 45 4.50 21.73 -12.13
C TYR A 45 3.79 21.26 -10.86
N VAL A 46 4.26 21.75 -9.70
CA VAL A 46 3.63 21.53 -8.40
C VAL A 46 3.59 22.86 -7.65
N TRP A 47 2.41 23.22 -7.15
CA TRP A 47 2.23 24.37 -6.26
C TRP A 47 2.54 23.95 -4.83
N VAL A 48 3.36 24.72 -4.12
CA VAL A 48 3.61 24.49 -2.69
C VAL A 48 3.04 25.65 -1.90
N TYR A 49 2.11 25.33 -1.01
CA TYR A 49 1.45 26.29 -0.13
C TYR A 49 1.94 26.11 1.31
N CYS A 50 2.05 27.21 2.04
CA CYS A 50 2.37 27.23 3.46
C CYS A 50 1.73 28.44 4.15
N GLU A 51 1.33 28.27 5.41
CA GLU A 51 0.70 29.32 6.23
C GLU A 51 1.62 29.86 7.33
N ARG A 52 2.52 29.00 7.83
CA ARG A 52 3.34 29.23 9.02
C ARG A 52 4.70 29.85 8.72
N PHE A 53 5.13 29.77 7.47
CA PHE A 53 6.37 30.37 7.00
C PHE A 53 6.18 30.86 5.56
N SER A 54 7.13 31.65 5.09
CA SER A 54 7.10 32.23 3.75
C SER A 54 8.39 31.91 3.01
N TRP A 55 8.23 31.51 1.76
CA TRP A 55 9.33 31.17 0.86
C TRP A 55 10.13 32.40 0.43
N PHE A 56 9.54 33.59 0.50
CA PHE A 56 10.06 34.78 -0.17
C PHE A 56 10.70 35.80 0.77
N ASP A 57 10.36 35.77 2.06
CA ASP A 57 10.94 36.65 3.08
C ASP A 57 12.04 35.97 3.91
N GLY A 58 12.39 34.72 3.57
CA GLY A 58 13.46 33.97 4.21
C GLY A 58 13.09 33.35 5.57
N THR A 59 11.80 33.35 5.95
CA THR A 59 11.33 32.69 7.17
C THR A 59 11.18 31.17 7.03
N ALA A 60 11.22 30.65 5.80
CA ALA A 60 11.22 29.21 5.55
C ALA A 60 12.43 28.51 6.22
N PRO A 61 12.21 27.43 6.99
CA PRO A 61 13.31 26.61 7.50
C PRO A 61 14.20 26.13 6.36
N LYS A 62 15.51 26.16 6.57
CA LYS A 62 16.49 25.88 5.51
C LYS A 62 16.34 24.47 4.96
N GLU A 63 15.95 23.53 5.81
CA GLU A 63 15.71 22.13 5.47
C GLU A 63 14.53 21.98 4.50
N PHE A 64 13.48 22.80 4.65
CA PHE A 64 12.34 22.83 3.73
C PHE A 64 12.72 23.47 2.39
N VAL A 65 13.52 24.54 2.41
CA VAL A 65 14.07 25.15 1.18
C VAL A 65 14.95 24.15 0.43
N GLU A 66 15.78 23.40 1.16
CA GLU A 66 16.63 22.36 0.62
C GLU A 66 15.83 21.20 0.04
N ALA A 67 14.75 20.76 0.71
CA ALA A 67 13.81 19.77 0.20
C ALA A 67 13.19 20.19 -1.15
N LEU A 68 12.81 21.47 -1.30
CA LEU A 68 12.33 22.00 -2.58
C LEU A 68 13.41 21.96 -3.66
N ARG A 69 14.64 22.36 -3.30
CA ARG A 69 15.79 22.37 -4.22
C ARG A 69 16.09 20.96 -4.71
N LEU A 70 16.22 20.01 -3.80
CA LEU A 70 16.50 18.60 -4.09
C LEU A 70 15.38 17.95 -4.92
N ALA A 71 14.12 18.31 -4.68
CA ALA A 71 13.01 17.81 -5.49
C ALA A 71 13.01 18.37 -6.94
N LYS A 72 13.48 19.61 -7.14
CA LYS A 72 13.56 20.26 -8.46
C LYS A 72 14.75 19.81 -9.30
N GLU A 73 15.88 19.52 -8.68
CA GLU A 73 17.12 19.19 -9.39
C GLU A 73 17.07 17.87 -10.16
N ARG A 74 16.00 17.07 -10.01
CA ARG A 74 15.81 15.78 -10.69
C ARG A 74 17.10 14.93 -10.74
N PRO A 75 17.66 14.49 -9.61
CA PRO A 75 18.34 13.20 -9.63
C PRO A 75 17.26 12.11 -9.70
N GLY A 76 17.54 10.97 -10.34
CA GLY A 76 16.73 9.77 -10.13
C GLY A 76 16.44 9.59 -8.64
N LYS A 77 15.21 9.19 -8.30
CA LYS A 77 14.69 8.88 -6.95
C LYS A 77 15.73 9.18 -5.84
N PRO A 78 15.68 10.33 -5.14
CA PRO A 78 16.67 10.59 -4.10
C PRO A 78 16.67 9.42 -3.11
N ASP A 79 17.86 8.98 -2.71
CA ASP A 79 18.06 8.13 -1.54
C ASP A 79 17.67 8.95 -0.31
N ILE A 80 16.36 9.05 -0.07
CA ILE A 80 15.86 9.39 1.25
C ILE A 80 16.36 8.24 2.12
N PRO A 81 17.15 8.50 3.19
CA PRO A 81 17.41 7.49 4.18
C PRO A 81 16.03 7.10 4.71
N LYS A 82 15.47 6.00 4.19
CA LYS A 82 14.22 5.47 4.73
C LYS A 82 14.53 5.23 6.19
N MET A 83 13.68 5.76 7.08
CA MET A 83 13.63 5.32 8.47
C MET A 83 13.77 3.80 8.42
N GLU A 84 14.69 3.19 9.17
CA GLU A 84 14.78 1.74 9.22
C GLU A 84 13.42 1.22 9.69
N VAL A 85 12.57 0.82 8.74
CA VAL A 85 11.28 0.21 9.05
C VAL A 85 11.64 -1.18 9.53
N PRO A 86 11.27 -1.56 10.77
CA PRO A 86 11.42 -2.93 11.21
C PRO A 86 10.81 -3.85 10.15
N THR A 87 11.50 -4.94 9.85
CA THR A 87 11.01 -5.94 8.90
C THR A 87 9.59 -6.36 9.28
N ALA A 88 8.81 -6.82 8.30
CA ALA A 88 7.46 -7.32 8.57
C ALA A 88 7.46 -8.35 9.71
N GLU A 89 8.46 -9.22 9.74
CA GLU A 89 8.65 -10.25 10.77
C GLU A 89 8.98 -9.71 12.17
N GLU A 90 9.53 -8.50 12.29
CA GLU A 90 9.83 -7.84 13.57
C GLU A 90 8.60 -7.11 14.15
N GLN A 91 7.54 -6.94 13.37
CA GLN A 91 6.30 -6.33 13.85
C GLN A 91 5.62 -7.25 14.89
N PRO A 92 5.16 -6.72 16.03
CA PRO A 92 4.71 -7.52 17.18
C PRO A 92 3.47 -8.39 16.89
N ASP A 93 2.72 -8.07 15.85
CA ASP A 93 1.47 -8.72 15.45
C ASP A 93 1.55 -9.37 14.06
N TYR A 94 2.76 -9.64 13.58
CA TYR A 94 3.03 -10.33 12.31
C TYR A 94 2.43 -11.75 12.27
N ALA A 95 2.50 -12.48 13.39
CA ALA A 95 2.14 -13.89 13.46
C ALA A 95 0.65 -14.16 13.21
N ASP A 96 0.35 -15.30 12.60
CA ASP A 96 -0.99 -15.65 12.15
C ASP A 96 -2.03 -15.70 13.28
N ASP A 97 -1.65 -16.22 14.44
CA ASP A 97 -2.51 -16.28 15.62
C ASP A 97 -2.93 -14.88 16.10
N LYS A 98 -2.05 -13.88 15.94
CA LYS A 98 -2.29 -12.50 16.37
C LYS A 98 -3.32 -11.81 15.49
N TRP A 99 -3.07 -11.73 14.19
CA TRP A 99 -3.99 -11.00 13.30
C TRP A 99 -5.31 -11.75 13.12
N LEU A 100 -5.33 -13.10 13.18
CA LEU A 100 -6.58 -13.86 13.15
C LEU A 100 -7.43 -13.59 14.40
N ALA A 101 -6.82 -13.39 15.57
CA ALA A 101 -7.53 -13.01 16.77
C ALA A 101 -8.18 -11.62 16.63
N VAL A 102 -7.50 -10.66 15.97
CA VAL A 102 -8.05 -9.33 15.67
C VAL A 102 -9.18 -9.43 14.65
N LEU A 103 -8.98 -10.15 13.53
CA LEU A 103 -10.01 -10.31 12.50
C LEU A 103 -11.33 -10.84 13.09
N ARG A 104 -11.25 -11.84 13.98
CA ARG A 104 -12.42 -12.47 14.62
C ARG A 104 -13.16 -11.59 15.63
N GLN A 105 -12.63 -10.41 15.97
CA GLN A 105 -13.38 -9.44 16.78
C GLN A 105 -14.51 -8.80 15.96
N ALA A 106 -14.40 -8.78 14.64
CA ALA A 106 -15.50 -8.39 13.76
C ALA A 106 -16.63 -9.44 13.81
N GLN A 107 -17.88 -8.98 13.98
CA GLN A 107 -19.04 -9.84 14.20
C GLN A 107 -19.27 -10.84 13.06
N ASP A 108 -18.96 -10.45 11.82
CA ASP A 108 -19.08 -11.26 10.62
C ASP A 108 -17.95 -12.28 10.48
N ALA A 109 -16.78 -12.05 11.08
CA ALA A 109 -15.60 -12.92 11.01
C ALA A 109 -15.40 -13.85 12.21
N LYS A 110 -16.16 -13.69 13.30
CA LYS A 110 -16.02 -14.43 14.56
C LYS A 110 -15.83 -15.96 14.40
N ASP A 111 -16.61 -16.57 13.51
CA ASP A 111 -16.63 -18.03 13.33
C ASP A 111 -15.79 -18.52 12.13
N MET A 112 -15.00 -17.63 11.50
CA MET A 112 -14.18 -18.01 10.34
C MET A 112 -13.03 -18.93 10.73
N THR A 113 -12.88 -20.03 10.00
CA THR A 113 -11.77 -20.99 10.15
C THR A 113 -10.89 -21.04 8.90
N PRO A 114 -9.55 -21.20 9.04
CA PRO A 114 -8.67 -21.34 7.89
C PRO A 114 -8.98 -22.57 7.04
N LEU A 115 -9.03 -22.38 5.72
CA LEU A 115 -9.17 -23.45 4.71
C LEU A 115 -7.85 -23.72 3.97
N PHE A 116 -7.15 -22.65 3.58
CA PHE A 116 -6.00 -22.75 2.71
C PHE A 116 -5.11 -21.51 2.84
N ASP A 117 -3.81 -21.70 2.94
CA ASP A 117 -2.84 -20.60 2.97
C ASP A 117 -2.40 -20.26 1.55
N LEU A 118 -2.53 -19.00 1.13
CA LEU A 118 -1.99 -18.58 -0.16
C LEU A 118 -0.45 -18.63 -0.11
N PRO A 119 0.20 -18.99 -1.23
CA PRO A 119 1.65 -19.05 -1.27
C PRO A 119 2.25 -17.66 -1.07
N LYS A 120 3.37 -17.60 -0.33
CA LYS A 120 4.16 -16.38 -0.17
C LYS A 120 4.92 -15.98 -1.44
N THR A 121 5.12 -16.91 -2.36
CA THR A 121 5.86 -16.74 -3.63
C THR A 121 4.93 -16.95 -4.83
N GLY A 122 5.42 -16.65 -6.05
CA GLY A 122 4.65 -16.79 -7.29
C GLY A 122 3.76 -15.59 -7.62
N TRP A 123 3.90 -14.50 -6.87
CA TRP A 123 3.24 -13.23 -7.13
C TRP A 123 4.03 -12.41 -8.15
N ARG A 124 3.33 -11.87 -9.14
CA ARG A 124 3.81 -10.86 -10.07
C ARG A 124 3.54 -9.47 -9.51
N PHE A 125 4.48 -8.55 -9.72
CA PHE A 125 4.44 -7.20 -9.18
C PHE A 125 4.74 -6.12 -10.22
N HIS A 126 4.01 -5.02 -10.14
CA HIS A 126 4.27 -3.84 -10.97
C HIS A 126 3.78 -2.56 -10.28
N THR A 127 4.61 -1.53 -10.26
CA THR A 127 4.24 -0.19 -9.76
C THR A 127 3.33 0.53 -10.75
N ASP A 128 2.37 1.31 -10.27
CA ASP A 128 1.38 2.03 -11.08
C ASP A 128 1.31 3.50 -10.70
N PRO A 129 2.40 4.27 -10.89
CA PRO A 129 2.46 5.68 -10.49
C PRO A 129 1.38 6.53 -11.19
N GLY A 130 0.96 6.12 -12.39
CA GLY A 130 -0.11 6.79 -13.14
C GLY A 130 -1.53 6.29 -12.83
N ARG A 131 -1.68 5.29 -11.95
CA ARG A 131 -2.98 4.66 -11.61
C ARG A 131 -3.77 4.19 -12.85
N PHE A 132 -3.06 3.74 -13.88
CA PHE A 132 -3.65 3.30 -15.15
C PHE A 132 -3.93 1.80 -15.18
N GLY A 133 -3.47 1.04 -14.19
CA GLY A 133 -3.54 -0.42 -14.22
C GLY A 133 -4.95 -0.98 -14.37
N GLU A 134 -5.93 -0.37 -13.70
CA GLU A 134 -7.33 -0.80 -13.83
C GLU A 134 -7.86 -0.56 -15.24
N LYS A 135 -7.58 0.62 -15.82
CA LYS A 135 -7.93 0.97 -17.21
C LYS A 135 -7.21 0.07 -18.23
N ARG A 136 -5.98 -0.34 -17.93
CA ARG A 136 -5.19 -1.28 -18.73
C ARG A 136 -5.63 -2.74 -18.53
N GLY A 137 -6.58 -3.01 -17.63
CA GLY A 137 -7.13 -4.34 -17.41
C GLY A 137 -6.25 -5.24 -16.56
N TRP A 138 -5.34 -4.71 -15.74
CA TRP A 138 -4.43 -5.50 -14.89
C TRP A 138 -5.14 -6.36 -13.84
N HIS A 139 -6.43 -6.15 -13.58
CA HIS A 139 -7.26 -7.02 -12.74
C HIS A 139 -7.82 -8.24 -13.50
N ARG A 140 -7.80 -8.24 -14.84
CA ARG A 140 -8.47 -9.25 -15.66
C ARG A 140 -7.72 -10.58 -15.63
N PRO A 141 -8.42 -11.72 -15.70
CA PRO A 141 -7.79 -13.04 -15.65
C PRO A 141 -6.90 -13.31 -16.86
N GLY A 142 -7.21 -12.75 -18.03
CA GLY A 142 -6.45 -12.92 -19.26
C GLY A 142 -5.37 -11.87 -19.53
N PHE A 143 -5.09 -10.97 -18.58
CA PHE A 143 -3.98 -10.02 -18.73
C PHE A 143 -2.63 -10.77 -18.71
N ASP A 144 -1.75 -10.44 -19.65
CA ASP A 144 -0.39 -10.98 -19.73
C ASP A 144 0.53 -10.18 -18.80
N ASP A 145 0.91 -10.81 -17.68
CA ASP A 145 1.81 -10.26 -16.67
C ASP A 145 3.22 -10.87 -16.77
N SER A 146 3.59 -11.51 -17.89
CA SER A 146 4.93 -12.11 -18.05
C SER A 146 6.06 -11.08 -18.00
N GLY A 147 5.77 -9.82 -18.29
CA GLY A 147 6.70 -8.69 -18.17
C GLY A 147 6.82 -8.12 -16.76
N TRP A 148 6.04 -8.61 -15.80
CA TRP A 148 6.09 -8.15 -14.42
C TRP A 148 7.13 -8.94 -13.63
N ARG A 149 7.81 -8.26 -12.72
CA ARG A 149 8.79 -8.91 -11.85
C ARG A 149 8.10 -9.79 -10.82
N ASP A 150 8.82 -10.78 -10.29
CA ASP A 150 8.36 -11.55 -9.15
C ASP A 150 8.51 -10.75 -7.84
N ILE A 151 7.64 -11.03 -6.88
CA ILE A 151 7.72 -10.51 -5.51
C ILE A 151 7.24 -11.58 -4.51
N LYS A 152 7.69 -11.47 -3.27
CA LYS A 152 7.12 -12.23 -2.15
C LYS A 152 6.11 -11.37 -1.38
N ILE A 153 5.09 -12.02 -0.82
CA ILE A 153 4.19 -11.42 0.18
C ILE A 153 4.60 -11.87 1.59
N GLY A 154 3.96 -11.29 2.61
CA GLY A 154 4.35 -11.49 4.00
C GLY A 154 5.61 -10.71 4.38
N ARG A 155 5.93 -9.69 3.59
CA ARG A 155 7.04 -8.74 3.71
C ARG A 155 6.60 -7.40 3.13
N PHE A 156 7.20 -6.31 3.61
CA PHE A 156 7.09 -5.03 2.92
C PHE A 156 7.79 -5.12 1.56
N TRP A 157 7.28 -4.44 0.53
CA TRP A 157 7.93 -4.48 -0.79
C TRP A 157 9.34 -3.88 -0.77
N GLU A 158 9.67 -3.06 0.25
CA GLU A 158 11.01 -2.53 0.53
C GLU A 158 12.01 -3.64 0.81
N GLN A 159 11.58 -4.66 1.57
CA GLN A 159 12.40 -5.84 1.86
C GLN A 159 12.68 -6.67 0.59
N GLU A 160 11.87 -6.47 -0.45
CA GLU A 160 12.01 -7.10 -1.78
C GLU A 160 12.62 -6.14 -2.82
N GLY A 161 13.25 -5.05 -2.36
CA GLY A 161 14.02 -4.11 -3.18
C GLY A 161 13.18 -3.03 -3.88
N GLU A 162 11.89 -2.89 -3.56
CA GLU A 162 11.07 -1.79 -4.07
C GLU A 162 11.12 -0.60 -3.12
N LEU A 163 11.91 0.41 -3.45
CA LEU A 163 11.84 1.70 -2.76
C LEU A 163 10.83 2.58 -3.49
N TYR A 164 9.57 2.50 -3.05
CA TYR A 164 8.45 3.16 -3.70
C TYR A 164 7.32 3.42 -2.71
N ASP A 165 6.78 4.63 -2.72
CA ASP A 165 5.50 4.96 -2.11
C ASP A 165 4.52 5.28 -3.24
N GLY A 166 3.29 4.77 -3.15
CA GLY A 166 2.27 4.97 -4.18
C GLY A 166 1.46 3.72 -4.51
N THR A 167 0.86 3.69 -5.69
CA THR A 167 0.03 2.55 -6.13
C THR A 167 0.88 1.48 -6.77
N ALA A 168 0.70 0.22 -6.37
CA ALA A 168 1.30 -0.96 -6.97
C ALA A 168 0.29 -2.09 -7.11
N TRP A 169 0.61 -3.07 -7.95
CA TRP A 169 -0.25 -4.22 -8.23
C TRP A 169 0.48 -5.52 -7.96
N TYR A 170 -0.28 -6.45 -7.37
CA TYR A 170 0.09 -7.84 -7.16
C TYR A 170 -0.85 -8.71 -7.99
N ARG A 171 -0.31 -9.72 -8.66
CA ARG A 171 -1.09 -10.74 -9.37
C ARG A 171 -0.59 -12.14 -9.01
N LEU A 172 -1.51 -13.03 -8.70
CA LEU A 172 -1.24 -14.44 -8.45
C LEU A 172 -2.12 -15.28 -9.36
N ARG A 173 -1.49 -16.15 -10.15
CA ARG A 173 -2.17 -17.27 -10.80
C ARG A 173 -1.94 -18.51 -9.95
N LEU A 174 -3.01 -19.09 -9.41
CA LEU A 174 -2.96 -20.18 -8.45
C LEU A 174 -3.84 -21.34 -8.90
N ASP A 175 -3.27 -22.53 -9.02
CA ASP A 175 -4.01 -23.77 -9.15
C ASP A 175 -4.49 -24.20 -7.78
N LEU A 176 -5.80 -24.03 -7.54
CA LEU A 176 -6.38 -24.27 -6.22
C LEU A 176 -6.86 -25.73 -6.13
N PRO A 177 -6.54 -26.47 -5.06
CA PRO A 177 -7.13 -27.79 -4.86
C PRO A 177 -8.64 -27.68 -4.68
N LYS A 178 -9.32 -28.83 -4.71
CA LYS A 178 -10.70 -28.88 -4.18
C LYS A 178 -10.65 -28.50 -2.71
N LEU A 179 -11.55 -27.64 -2.28
CA LEU A 179 -11.67 -27.19 -0.90
C LEU A 179 -12.88 -27.86 -0.25
N ASP A 180 -12.73 -28.32 1.00
CA ASP A 180 -13.86 -28.80 1.82
C ASP A 180 -14.55 -27.62 2.52
N ALA A 181 -15.05 -26.68 1.73
CA ALA A 181 -15.81 -25.55 2.23
C ALA A 181 -17.29 -25.95 2.38
N LYS A 182 -17.79 -26.02 3.62
CA LYS A 182 -19.20 -26.33 3.90
C LYS A 182 -20.13 -25.11 3.82
N GLY A 183 -19.56 -23.92 3.61
CA GLY A 183 -20.28 -22.66 3.60
C GLY A 183 -19.62 -21.63 2.71
N ARG A 184 -19.61 -20.37 3.15
CA ARG A 184 -19.04 -19.26 2.39
C ARG A 184 -17.54 -19.28 2.47
N ILE A 185 -16.88 -18.95 1.36
CA ILE A 185 -15.43 -18.83 1.29
C ILE A 185 -15.06 -17.35 1.30
N TYR A 186 -14.12 -17.00 2.17
CA TYR A 186 -13.60 -15.64 2.31
C TYR A 186 -12.11 -15.62 1.97
N LEU A 187 -11.66 -14.53 1.36
CA LEU A 187 -10.25 -14.23 1.20
C LEU A 187 -9.85 -13.22 2.27
N ALA A 188 -9.10 -13.69 3.27
CA ALA A 188 -8.66 -12.92 4.43
C ALA A 188 -7.21 -12.48 4.28
N PHE A 189 -6.95 -11.23 4.60
CA PHE A 189 -5.64 -10.59 4.57
C PHE A 189 -5.26 -10.23 5.99
N GLY A 190 -4.05 -10.62 6.42
CA GLY A 190 -3.54 -10.17 7.70
C GLY A 190 -3.33 -8.66 7.74
N ALA A 191 -2.86 -8.08 6.64
CA ALA A 191 -2.73 -6.64 6.44
C ALA A 191 -2.35 -6.33 4.99
N ALA A 192 -2.67 -5.12 4.55
CA ALA A 192 -2.14 -4.49 3.35
C ALA A 192 -1.85 -3.03 3.68
N ASP A 193 -0.69 -2.54 3.26
CA ASP A 193 -0.22 -1.20 3.59
C ASP A 193 -0.38 -0.25 2.39
N GLU A 194 -1.36 0.66 2.35
CA GLU A 194 -2.44 0.94 3.33
C GLU A 194 -3.83 0.56 2.81
N ILE A 195 -4.09 0.87 1.54
CA ILE A 195 -5.39 0.71 0.90
C ILE A 195 -5.30 -0.43 -0.10
N ALA A 196 -6.19 -1.42 0.01
CA ALA A 196 -6.24 -2.56 -0.90
C ALA A 196 -7.55 -2.61 -1.68
N THR A 197 -7.47 -2.78 -2.99
CA THR A 197 -8.60 -3.21 -3.82
C THR A 197 -8.34 -4.60 -4.35
N VAL A 198 -9.30 -5.51 -4.20
CA VAL A 198 -9.11 -6.94 -4.48
C VAL A 198 -10.05 -7.42 -5.58
N TRP A 199 -9.51 -8.21 -6.50
CA TRP A 199 -10.24 -8.90 -7.54
C TRP A 199 -9.92 -10.40 -7.53
N VAL A 200 -10.94 -11.22 -7.77
CA VAL A 200 -10.81 -12.67 -7.99
C VAL A 200 -11.44 -13.01 -9.33
N ASN A 201 -10.66 -13.63 -10.22
CA ASN A 201 -11.05 -13.96 -11.59
C ASN A 201 -11.64 -12.76 -12.37
N GLY A 202 -11.14 -11.55 -12.09
CA GLY A 202 -11.60 -10.30 -12.71
C GLY A 202 -12.81 -9.64 -12.04
N ILE A 203 -13.44 -10.29 -11.07
CA ILE A 203 -14.56 -9.74 -10.30
C ILE A 203 -14.00 -8.98 -9.11
N LYS A 204 -14.36 -7.70 -8.95
CA LYS A 204 -14.00 -6.89 -7.78
C LYS A 204 -14.75 -7.41 -6.56
N VAL A 205 -14.03 -7.90 -5.55
CA VAL A 205 -14.64 -8.49 -4.34
C VAL A 205 -14.71 -7.51 -3.18
N GLY A 206 -13.88 -6.45 -3.19
CA GLY A 206 -13.91 -5.45 -2.13
C GLY A 206 -12.84 -4.37 -2.24
N VAL A 207 -12.96 -3.39 -1.34
CA VAL A 207 -11.97 -2.34 -1.06
C VAL A 207 -11.79 -2.29 0.45
N HIS A 208 -10.55 -2.37 0.91
CA HIS A 208 -10.14 -2.06 2.28
C HIS A 208 -9.52 -0.67 2.25
N ASP A 209 -10.19 0.27 2.90
CA ASP A 209 -9.78 1.67 2.99
C ASP A 209 -10.15 2.18 4.38
N GLN A 210 -9.17 2.16 5.29
CA GLN A 210 -9.30 2.69 6.64
C GLN A 210 -8.29 3.84 6.89
N TRP A 211 -7.89 4.52 5.80
CA TRP A 211 -6.92 5.62 5.86
C TRP A 211 -5.66 5.22 6.65
N GLU A 212 -5.23 6.07 7.59
CA GLU A 212 -4.01 5.92 8.40
C GLU A 212 -3.99 4.68 9.32
N TYR A 213 -5.12 3.99 9.48
CA TYR A 213 -5.19 2.74 10.25
C TYR A 213 -5.24 1.50 9.35
N GLY A 214 -5.36 1.70 8.03
CA GLY A 214 -5.47 0.62 7.04
C GLY A 214 -4.27 -0.32 7.05
N TRP A 215 -3.07 0.24 7.27
CA TRP A 215 -1.80 -0.47 7.15
C TRP A 215 -1.68 -1.74 7.97
N ASN A 216 -2.32 -1.79 9.14
CA ASN A 216 -2.25 -2.92 10.06
C ASN A 216 -3.62 -3.50 10.46
N THR A 217 -4.67 -3.19 9.70
CA THR A 217 -6.00 -3.70 10.01
C THR A 217 -6.29 -4.93 9.15
N PRO A 218 -6.50 -6.13 9.73
CA PRO A 218 -6.88 -7.30 8.96
C PRO A 218 -8.29 -7.15 8.38
N PHE A 219 -8.52 -7.72 7.20
CA PHE A 219 -9.80 -7.65 6.50
C PHE A 219 -10.08 -8.93 5.73
N ALA A 220 -11.36 -9.19 5.43
CA ALA A 220 -11.77 -10.34 4.63
C ALA A 220 -12.91 -9.97 3.68
N PHE A 221 -12.90 -10.55 2.48
CA PHE A 221 -13.97 -10.38 1.50
C PHE A 221 -14.61 -11.73 1.17
N ASP A 222 -15.93 -11.77 1.04
CA ASP A 222 -16.65 -12.93 0.53
C ASP A 222 -16.28 -13.14 -0.95
N VAL A 223 -15.68 -14.28 -1.25
CA VAL A 223 -15.24 -14.65 -2.61
C VAL A 223 -16.02 -15.86 -3.14
N THR A 224 -17.09 -16.27 -2.46
CA THR A 224 -17.84 -17.49 -2.75
C THR A 224 -18.30 -17.57 -4.21
N SER A 225 -18.75 -16.45 -4.78
CA SER A 225 -19.23 -16.39 -6.17
C SER A 225 -18.12 -16.21 -7.21
N ALA A 226 -16.94 -15.73 -6.80
CA ALA A 226 -15.85 -15.39 -7.70
C ALA A 226 -14.77 -16.48 -7.77
N LEU A 227 -14.55 -17.21 -6.67
CA LEU A 227 -13.52 -18.24 -6.55
C LEU A 227 -14.01 -19.57 -7.14
N ARG A 228 -13.09 -20.32 -7.75
CA ARG A 228 -13.35 -21.62 -8.37
C ARG A 228 -12.49 -22.71 -7.72
N PRO A 229 -12.95 -23.40 -6.66
CA PRO A 229 -12.23 -24.52 -6.06
C PRO A 229 -11.94 -25.64 -7.06
N GLY A 230 -10.76 -26.27 -6.98
CA GLY A 230 -10.34 -27.32 -7.91
C GLY A 230 -9.96 -26.84 -9.32
N ALA A 231 -9.77 -25.53 -9.51
CA ALA A 231 -9.42 -24.92 -10.79
C ALA A 231 -8.36 -23.82 -10.63
N THR A 232 -7.82 -23.34 -11.75
CA THR A 232 -6.95 -22.18 -11.77
C THR A 232 -7.73 -20.90 -11.49
N ASN A 233 -7.24 -20.11 -10.54
CA ASN A 233 -7.77 -18.81 -10.17
C ASN A 233 -6.73 -17.72 -10.39
N VAL A 234 -7.18 -16.52 -10.72
CA VAL A 234 -6.35 -15.32 -10.77
C VAL A 234 -6.81 -14.37 -9.68
N ILE A 235 -5.89 -14.00 -8.79
CA ILE A 235 -6.12 -12.99 -7.75
C ILE A 235 -5.29 -11.77 -8.14
N ALA A 236 -5.94 -10.62 -8.22
CA ALA A 236 -5.26 -9.34 -8.42
C ALA A 236 -5.54 -8.43 -7.24
N VAL A 237 -4.51 -7.77 -6.74
CA VAL A 237 -4.61 -6.83 -5.62
C VAL A 237 -3.90 -5.54 -6.02
N ARG A 238 -4.62 -4.43 -5.97
CA ARG A 238 -4.03 -3.10 -6.08
C ARG A 238 -3.84 -2.58 -4.66
N VAL A 239 -2.61 -2.22 -4.33
CA VAL A 239 -2.25 -1.60 -3.05
C VAL A 239 -1.87 -0.14 -3.30
N PHE A 240 -2.29 0.76 -2.43
CA PHE A 240 -1.77 2.12 -2.36
C PHE A 240 -1.18 2.33 -0.98
N ASP A 241 0.10 2.66 -0.97
CA ASP A 241 0.87 3.08 0.20
C ASP A 241 1.10 4.60 0.12
N PHE A 242 0.88 5.29 1.24
CA PHE A 242 1.15 6.72 1.36
C PHE A 242 2.62 7.01 1.68
N GLN A 243 3.22 6.28 2.63
CA GLN A 243 4.61 6.42 3.04
C GLN A 243 5.07 5.24 3.91
N GLY A 244 6.36 4.93 3.84
CA GLY A 244 7.02 4.06 4.83
C GLY A 244 7.30 2.67 4.27
N GLY A 245 6.73 1.64 4.91
CA GLY A 245 6.73 0.28 4.40
C GLY A 245 5.43 0.02 3.67
N GLY A 246 5.48 -0.65 2.51
CA GLY A 246 4.29 -0.83 1.68
C GLY A 246 3.98 -2.28 1.33
N GLY A 247 2.75 -2.54 0.92
CA GLY A 247 2.39 -3.79 0.24
C GLY A 247 1.66 -4.83 1.09
N LEU A 248 1.68 -6.08 0.61
CA LEU A 248 1.01 -7.23 1.26
C LEU A 248 1.94 -7.87 2.30
N TRP A 249 2.06 -7.25 3.46
CA TRP A 249 3.12 -7.55 4.42
C TRP A 249 2.80 -8.62 5.46
N LYS A 250 1.54 -9.08 5.57
CA LYS A 250 1.15 -10.28 6.34
C LYS A 250 0.61 -11.38 5.43
N SER A 251 0.35 -12.56 6.01
CA SER A 251 -0.17 -13.70 5.26
C SER A 251 -1.59 -13.46 4.72
N ILE A 252 -1.94 -14.20 3.67
CA ILE A 252 -3.27 -14.18 3.06
C ILE A 252 -3.80 -15.62 3.08
N LYS A 253 -5.06 -15.79 3.47
CA LYS A 253 -5.67 -17.09 3.67
C LYS A 253 -7.06 -17.14 3.06
N LEU A 254 -7.43 -18.30 2.54
CA LEU A 254 -8.84 -18.64 2.35
C LEU A 254 -9.40 -19.13 3.68
N MET A 255 -10.60 -18.65 4.02
CA MET A 255 -11.31 -18.99 5.23
C MET A 255 -12.72 -19.51 4.89
N THR A 256 -13.32 -20.32 5.75
CA THR A 256 -14.73 -20.72 5.63
C THR A 256 -15.55 -20.26 6.81
N LYS A 257 -16.83 -19.99 6.56
CA LYS A 257 -17.87 -19.81 7.59
C LYS A 257 -19.14 -20.54 7.18
#